data_AF-A0A2E3PHM5-F1
#
_entry.id   AF-A0A2E3PHM5-F1
#
_cell.length_a   1.000
_cell.length_b   1.000
_cell.length_c   1.000
_cell.angle_alpha   90.00
_cell.angle_beta   90.00
_cell.angle_gamma   90.00
#
_symmetry.space_group_name_H-M   'P 1'
#
loop_
_entity.id
_entity.type
_entity.pdbx_description
1 polymer ?
#
loop_
_entity_poly.entity_id
_entity_poly.type
_entity_poly.pdbx_seq_one_letter_code
_entity_poly.pdbx_strand_id
1 'polypeptide(L)'
;MIESRHTRARAAMAIVAASMLCGAGAWADMPIADIDKRFEIATKDFGGGTVMMTSRADGAGGPTYTTHQFDCENKTYATQSEGSEAPDVFPDPVSAQATNAFGEDDDIAPLAQHACTKHGHPIMEW
;
A
#
# COMPACT_ATOMS: atom_id res chain seq x y z
N MET A 1 -15.03 -46.39 -55.64
CA MET A 1 -14.85 -47.67 -54.90
C MET A 1 -13.63 -47.48 -54.01
N ILE A 2 -13.83 -47.57 -52.68
CA ILE A 2 -12.89 -48.07 -51.64
C ILE A 2 -11.50 -47.44 -51.59
N GLU A 3 -10.88 -47.04 -50.48
CA GLU A 3 -11.13 -46.80 -49.05
C GLU A 3 -9.69 -46.59 -48.49
N SER A 4 -9.57 -46.03 -47.27
CA SER A 4 -8.45 -46.35 -46.34
C SER A 4 -7.07 -45.66 -46.63
N ARG A 5 -6.31 -45.06 -45.71
CA ARG A 5 -6.26 -45.08 -44.24
C ARG A 5 -5.61 -43.83 -43.64
N HIS A 6 -6.05 -43.59 -42.41
CA HIS A 6 -5.47 -42.78 -41.36
C HIS A 6 -3.94 -42.65 -41.35
N THR A 7 -3.47 -41.41 -41.22
CA THR A 7 -2.24 -41.13 -40.45
C THR A 7 -2.61 -40.11 -39.38
N ARG A 8 -2.69 -40.59 -38.13
CA ARG A 8 -2.98 -39.78 -36.95
C ARG A 8 -1.76 -38.91 -36.65
N ALA A 9 -1.86 -37.61 -36.89
CA ALA A 9 -0.88 -36.64 -36.45
C ALA A 9 -1.01 -36.43 -34.94
N ARG A 10 0.16 -36.46 -34.28
CA ARG A 10 0.38 -36.38 -32.85
C ARG A 10 0.19 -34.95 -32.33
N ALA A 11 -0.22 -34.90 -31.06
CA ALA A 11 0.21 -33.96 -30.03
C ALA A 11 0.03 -32.45 -30.26
N ALA A 12 -0.84 -31.86 -29.46
CA ALA A 12 -0.51 -30.62 -28.77
C ALA A 12 -1.23 -30.62 -27.42
N MET A 13 -0.45 -30.94 -26.38
CA MET A 13 -0.80 -30.78 -24.98
C MET A 13 -0.79 -29.28 -24.70
N ALA A 14 -1.96 -28.64 -24.69
CA ALA A 14 -2.09 -27.25 -24.26
C ALA A 14 -2.17 -27.25 -22.73
N ILE A 15 -1.02 -27.05 -22.09
CA ILE A 15 -0.94 -26.73 -20.67
C ILE A 15 -1.57 -25.36 -20.49
N VAL A 16 -2.78 -25.33 -19.96
CA VAL A 16 -3.41 -24.10 -19.48
C VAL A 16 -2.65 -23.70 -18.21
N ALA A 17 -1.65 -22.84 -18.37
CA ALA A 17 -1.02 -22.11 -17.28
C ALA A 17 -2.01 -21.05 -16.78
N ALA A 18 -3.01 -21.50 -16.01
CA ALA A 18 -3.92 -20.62 -15.31
C ALA A 18 -3.30 -20.20 -13.97
N SER A 19 -2.91 -18.93 -13.93
CA SER A 19 -3.19 -18.00 -12.83
C SER A 19 -2.78 -18.44 -11.43
N MET A 20 -1.54 -18.13 -11.06
CA MET A 20 -1.22 -17.62 -9.73
C MET A 20 -0.11 -16.55 -9.86
N LEU A 21 -0.44 -15.44 -10.53
CA LEU A 21 0.10 -14.16 -10.05
C LEU A 21 -0.63 -13.86 -8.74
N CYS A 22 -0.22 -14.51 -7.67
CA CYS A 22 -0.31 -13.88 -6.36
C CYS A 22 0.55 -12.63 -6.48
N GLY A 23 -0.11 -11.49 -6.67
CA GLY A 23 0.49 -10.19 -6.50
C GLY A 23 0.98 -10.08 -5.06
N ALA A 24 2.19 -10.56 -4.82
CA ALA A 24 3.07 -9.90 -3.87
C ALA A 24 3.34 -8.53 -4.51
N GLY A 25 2.44 -7.58 -4.23
CA GLY A 25 2.66 -6.19 -4.58
C GLY A 25 4.04 -5.84 -4.09
N ALA A 26 4.94 -5.50 -5.01
CA ALA A 26 6.22 -4.92 -4.63
C ALA A 26 5.88 -3.71 -3.77
N TRP A 27 6.24 -3.78 -2.50
CA TRP A 27 6.13 -2.72 -1.51
C TRP A 27 7.07 -1.64 -2.04
N ALA A 28 6.51 -0.70 -2.80
CA ALA A 28 7.29 0.22 -3.59
C ALA A 28 7.78 1.33 -2.65
N ASP A 29 9.05 1.23 -2.22
CA ASP A 29 9.77 2.28 -1.51
C ASP A 29 9.87 3.51 -2.44
N MET A 30 8.93 4.43 -2.32
CA MET A 30 8.90 5.66 -3.09
C MET A 30 9.17 6.85 -2.18
N PRO A 31 10.07 7.78 -2.57
CA PRO A 31 10.29 9.00 -1.80
C PRO A 31 8.99 9.80 -1.73
N ILE A 32 8.65 10.24 -0.53
CA ILE A 32 7.50 11.10 -0.31
C ILE A 32 7.95 12.53 -0.57
N ALA A 33 7.25 13.22 -1.47
CA ALA A 33 7.54 14.61 -1.79
C ALA A 33 7.55 15.44 -0.50
N ASP A 34 8.50 16.37 -0.41
CA ASP A 34 8.63 17.32 0.69
C ASP A 34 9.01 16.71 2.07
N ILE A 35 9.31 15.40 2.16
CA ILE A 35 9.93 14.78 3.34
C ILE A 35 11.17 13.98 2.95
N ASP A 36 12.31 14.67 2.87
CA ASP A 36 13.60 14.04 2.70
C ASP A 36 13.88 13.15 3.93
N LYS A 37 13.92 11.83 3.72
CA LYS A 37 14.08 10.71 4.68
C LYS A 37 12.85 9.85 4.95
N ARG A 38 11.63 10.24 4.56
CA ARG A 38 10.46 9.34 4.70
C ARG A 38 10.06 8.76 3.35
N PHE A 39 10.01 7.44 3.29
CA PHE A 39 9.65 6.68 2.09
C PHE A 39 8.34 5.94 2.33
N GLU A 40 7.43 5.99 1.36
CA GLU A 40 6.24 5.14 1.38
C GLU A 40 6.68 3.70 1.16
N ILE A 41 6.30 2.78 2.04
CA ILE A 41 6.58 1.36 1.91
C ILE A 41 5.35 0.63 1.37
N ALA A 42 4.18 0.97 1.91
CA ALA A 42 2.90 0.46 1.45
C ALA A 42 1.78 1.42 1.84
N THR A 43 0.69 1.38 1.08
CA THR A 43 -0.56 2.07 1.42
C THR A 43 -1.76 1.19 1.14
N LYS A 44 -2.81 1.32 1.95
CA LYS A 44 -4.07 0.61 1.75
C LYS A 44 -5.25 1.51 2.14
N ASP A 45 -6.24 1.58 1.26
CA ASP A 45 -7.54 2.20 1.53
C ASP A 45 -8.46 1.18 2.22
N PHE A 46 -9.13 1.62 3.28
CA PHE A 46 -10.10 0.85 4.07
C PHE A 46 -11.54 1.35 3.89
N GLY A 47 -11.76 2.37 3.05
CA GLY A 47 -13.04 3.00 2.78
C GLY A 47 -13.40 4.08 3.80
N GLY A 48 -14.40 4.90 3.47
CA GLY A 48 -14.89 5.98 4.34
C GLY A 48 -13.83 7.02 4.67
N GLY A 49 -12.93 7.32 3.72
CA GLY A 49 -11.82 8.26 3.92
C GLY A 49 -10.70 7.75 4.81
N THR A 50 -10.74 6.48 5.24
CA THR A 50 -9.70 5.87 6.08
C THR A 50 -8.63 5.19 5.22
N VAL A 51 -7.40 5.67 5.30
CA VAL A 51 -6.24 5.13 4.58
C VAL A 51 -5.15 4.77 5.57
N MET A 52 -4.48 3.63 5.41
CA MET A 52 -3.23 3.36 6.12
C MET A 52 -2.03 3.49 5.20
N MET A 53 -0.93 3.97 5.77
CA MET A 53 0.37 4.02 5.13
C MET A 53 1.43 3.51 6.09
N THR A 54 2.26 2.59 5.61
CA THR A 54 3.55 2.28 6.23
C THR A 54 4.60 3.13 5.55
N SER A 55 5.38 3.85 6.36
CA SER A 55 6.53 4.62 5.90
C SER A 55 7.81 4.11 6.53
N ARG A 56 8.94 4.37 5.89
CA ARG A 56 10.28 4.09 6.40
C ARG A 56 11.05 5.38 6.57
N ALA A 57 11.71 5.54 7.71
CA ALA A 57 12.66 6.60 7.97
C ALA A 57 14.05 6.02 8.26
N ASP A 58 15.08 6.50 7.57
CA ASP A 58 16.45 6.08 7.83
C ASP A 58 17.12 7.01 8.85
N GLY A 59 17.57 6.45 9.98
CA GLY A 59 18.29 7.15 11.04
C GLY A 59 19.66 6.53 11.34
N ALA A 60 20.41 7.15 12.24
CA ALA A 60 21.73 6.66 12.66
C ALA A 60 21.69 5.26 13.30
N GLY A 61 20.53 4.85 13.84
CA GLY A 61 20.28 3.53 14.40
C GLY A 61 19.76 2.48 13.42
N GLY A 62 19.62 2.81 12.13
CA GLY A 62 18.98 1.97 11.11
C GLY A 62 17.59 2.47 10.71
N PRO A 63 16.86 1.69 9.88
CA PRO A 63 15.53 2.06 9.43
C PRO A 63 14.51 1.94 10.56
N THR A 64 13.59 2.88 10.63
CA THR A 64 12.38 2.83 11.45
C THR A 64 11.18 2.79 10.52
N TYR A 65 10.32 1.80 10.70
CA TYR A 65 9.07 1.64 9.96
C TYR A 65 7.92 2.07 10.85
N THR A 66 7.08 2.96 10.34
CA THR A 66 5.93 3.50 11.06
C THR A 66 4.69 3.36 10.22
N THR A 67 3.65 2.71 10.76
CA THR A 67 2.35 2.60 10.12
C THR A 67 1.38 3.60 10.74
N HIS A 68 0.87 4.49 9.90
CA HIS A 68 -0.16 5.46 10.26
C HIS A 68 -1.49 5.05 9.64
N GLN A 69 -2.57 5.26 10.38
CA GLN A 69 -3.95 5.30 9.89
C GLN A 69 -4.36 6.77 9.81
N PHE A 70 -4.76 7.22 8.64
CA PHE A 70 -5.27 8.55 8.34
C PHE A 70 -6.77 8.50 8.12
N ASP A 71 -7.48 9.44 8.72
CA ASP A 71 -8.82 9.85 8.34
C ASP A 71 -8.69 11.13 7.52
N CYS A 72 -8.77 10.97 6.20
CA CYS A 72 -8.56 12.05 5.24
C CYS A 72 -9.71 13.07 5.27
N GLU A 73 -10.90 12.69 5.75
CA GLU A 73 -12.07 13.58 5.84
C GLU A 73 -12.00 14.44 7.10
N ASN A 74 -11.64 13.83 8.24
CA ASN A 74 -11.59 14.52 9.53
C ASN A 74 -10.21 15.15 9.84
N LYS A 75 -9.21 14.95 8.98
CA LYS A 75 -7.83 15.41 9.19
C LYS A 75 -7.27 14.91 10.52
N THR A 76 -7.49 13.63 10.81
CA THR A 76 -6.95 12.98 12.01
C THR A 76 -6.12 11.75 11.68
N TYR A 77 -5.14 11.44 12.53
CA TYR A 77 -4.31 10.25 12.37
C TYR A 77 -4.10 9.48 13.69
N ALA A 78 -3.72 8.22 13.55
CA ALA A 78 -3.22 7.38 14.62
C ALA A 78 -2.03 6.56 14.14
N THR A 79 -1.01 6.41 14.99
CA THR A 79 0.10 5.49 14.75
C THR A 79 -0.30 4.11 15.23
N GLN A 80 -0.35 3.13 14.33
CA GLN A 80 -0.72 1.75 14.62
C GLN A 80 0.48 0.90 15.06
N SER A 81 1.64 1.17 14.47
CA SER A 81 2.88 0.46 14.79
C SER A 81 4.10 1.32 14.48
N GLU A 82 5.17 1.07 15.22
CA GLU A 82 6.51 1.60 14.99
C GLU A 82 7.53 0.53 15.35
N GLY A 83 8.55 0.31 14.52
CA GLY A 83 9.58 -0.69 14.77
C GLY A 83 10.73 -0.68 13.78
N SER A 84 11.66 -1.61 13.92
CA SER A 84 12.82 -1.77 13.02
C SER A 84 12.51 -2.60 11.77
N GLU A 85 11.30 -3.13 11.65
CA GLU A 85 10.86 -4.01 10.55
C GLU A 85 9.49 -3.55 10.03
N ALA A 86 9.28 -3.67 8.72
CA ALA A 86 7.98 -3.41 8.12
C ALA A 86 6.98 -4.52 8.54
N PRO A 87 5.72 -4.17 8.85
CA PRO A 87 4.72 -5.20 9.12
C PRO A 87 4.41 -6.00 7.85
N ASP A 88 4.24 -7.32 7.96
CA ASP A 88 3.89 -8.18 6.82
C ASP A 88 2.46 -7.90 6.29
N VAL A 89 1.57 -7.44 7.18
CA VAL A 89 0.18 -7.11 6.88
C VAL A 89 -0.20 -5.81 7.59
N PHE A 90 -1.07 -5.02 6.97
CA PHE A 90 -1.69 -3.90 7.67
C PHE A 90 -2.54 -4.42 8.83
N PRO A 91 -2.45 -3.81 10.03
CA PRO A 91 -3.36 -4.12 11.11
C PRO A 91 -4.80 -3.78 10.71
N ASP A 92 -5.77 -4.35 11.41
CA ASP A 92 -7.16 -3.93 11.25
C ASP A 92 -7.30 -2.46 11.67
N PRO A 93 -8.09 -1.66 10.94
CA PRO A 93 -8.31 -0.28 11.30
C PRO A 93 -8.98 -0.24 12.66
N VAL A 94 -8.35 0.46 13.59
CA VAL A 94 -9.00 0.75 14.86
C VAL A 94 -10.13 1.74 14.58
N SER A 95 -11.35 1.31 14.91
CA SER A 95 -12.55 2.17 14.86
C SER A 95 -12.56 3.23 15.95
N ALA A 96 -11.66 3.10 16.94
CA ALA A 96 -11.33 4.19 17.84
C ALA A 96 -10.72 5.30 17.00
N GLN A 97 -11.52 6.35 16.80
CA GLN A 97 -11.23 7.51 15.97
C GLN A 97 -9.75 7.87 16.09
N ALA A 98 -9.09 8.01 14.95
CA ALA A 98 -7.83 8.72 14.90
C ALA A 98 -7.99 10.02 15.71
N THR A 99 -7.27 10.13 16.83
CA THR A 99 -7.52 11.16 17.85
C THR A 99 -6.62 12.38 17.67
N ASN A 100 -5.53 12.22 16.93
CA ASN A 100 -4.58 13.30 16.71
C ASN A 100 -5.01 14.05 15.46
N ALA A 101 -5.54 15.26 15.63
CA ALA A 101 -5.70 16.18 14.50
C ALA A 101 -4.32 16.55 13.96
N PHE A 102 -4.25 16.82 12.66
CA PHE A 102 -3.06 17.35 12.01
C PHE A 102 -3.40 18.52 11.09
N GLY A 103 -2.50 19.51 11.04
CA GLY A 103 -2.53 20.67 10.16
C GLY A 103 -1.37 20.67 9.17
N GLU A 104 -1.32 21.68 8.29
CA GLU A 104 -0.32 21.80 7.21
C GLU A 104 1.13 21.76 7.72
N ASP A 105 1.38 22.37 8.88
CA ASP A 105 2.72 22.50 9.45
C ASP A 105 3.22 21.25 10.19
N ASP A 106 2.39 20.21 10.37
CA ASP A 106 2.78 19.01 11.08
C ASP A 106 3.67 18.09 10.22
N ASP A 107 4.67 17.46 10.82
CA ASP A 107 5.56 16.49 10.14
C ASP A 107 4.80 15.32 9.47
N ILE A 108 3.57 15.08 9.92
CA ILE A 108 2.68 14.04 9.40
C ILE A 108 1.88 14.51 8.17
N ALA A 109 1.77 15.81 7.94
CA ALA A 109 0.91 16.38 6.89
C ALA A 109 1.31 15.92 5.49
N PRO A 110 2.60 15.90 5.08
CA PRO A 110 2.95 15.42 3.75
C PRO A 110 2.78 13.91 3.61
N LEU A 111 2.92 13.15 4.71
CA LEU A 111 2.61 11.71 4.74
C LEU A 111 1.11 11.46 4.51
N ALA A 112 0.26 12.21 5.21
CA ALA A 112 -1.18 12.16 5.04
C ALA A 112 -1.59 12.61 3.63
N GLN A 113 -1.01 13.71 3.13
CA GLN A 113 -1.29 14.21 1.79
C GLN A 113 -0.97 13.18 0.72
N HIS A 114 0.19 12.54 0.83
CA HIS A 114 0.61 11.49 -0.09
C HIS A 114 -0.36 10.32 -0.08
N ALA A 115 -0.63 9.76 1.10
CA ALA A 115 -1.52 8.61 1.26
C ALA A 115 -2.94 8.92 0.77
N CYS A 116 -3.51 10.03 1.24
CA CYS A 116 -4.88 10.43 0.93
C CYS A 116 -5.07 10.77 -0.56
N THR A 117 -4.14 11.53 -1.17
CA THR A 117 -4.20 11.86 -2.61
C THR A 117 -4.10 10.61 -3.48
N LYS A 118 -3.23 9.66 -3.11
CA LYS A 118 -3.03 8.41 -3.86
C LYS A 118 -4.30 7.56 -3.96
N HIS A 119 -5.15 7.61 -2.94
CA HIS A 119 -6.42 6.88 -2.89
C HIS A 119 -7.64 7.74 -3.25
N GLY A 120 -7.43 8.93 -3.82
CA GLY A 120 -8.54 9.77 -4.31
C GLY A 120 -9.27 10.57 -3.23
N HIS A 121 -8.66 10.75 -2.07
CA HIS A 121 -9.14 11.57 -0.96
C HIS A 121 -8.24 12.80 -0.74
N PRO A 122 -7.96 13.64 -1.76
CA PRO A 122 -6.98 14.70 -1.62
C PRO A 122 -7.39 15.68 -0.51
N ILE A 123 -6.46 16.01 0.39
CA ILE A 123 -6.69 17.01 1.42
C ILE A 123 -6.40 18.36 0.77
N MET A 124 -7.45 18.96 0.20
CA MET A 124 -7.37 20.17 -0.64
C MET A 124 -7.50 21.48 0.15
N GLU A 125 -7.82 21.40 1.44
CA GLU A 125 -8.10 22.55 2.30
C GLU A 125 -6.95 22.82 3.29
N TRP A 126 -5.75 23.01 2.75
CA TRP A 126 -4.63 23.61 3.46
C TRP A 126 -4.13 24.80 2.65
#